data_AF-A0A8B4GVF5-F1
#
_entry.id   AF-A0A8B4GVF5-F1
#
_cell.length_a   1.000
_cell.length_b   1.000
_cell.length_c   1.000
_cell.angle_alpha   90.00
_cell.angle_beta   90.00
_cell.angle_gamma   90.00
#
_symmetry.space_group_name_H-M   'P 1'
#
loop_
_entity.id
_entity.type
_entity.pdbx_description
1 polymer ?
#
loop_
_entity_poly.entity_id
_entity_poly.type
_entity_poly.pdbx_seq_one_letter_code
_entity_poly.pdbx_strand_id
1 'polypeptide(L)'
;MAQKNRISETEWKQLLPQMASFAHITTDIGYSVLVKGEKSSDVATRVGRSKQNISSTVKRIWDLYQNTTLKAENGEPLKLVQVWIPASLAETVLKEAAKYSINNITTSEMEKNKVRKDFILRLLTRLYYSARHHSKPLSPVYPRD
;
A
#
# COMPACT_ATOMS: atom_id res chain seq x y z
N MET A 1 -3.14 -11.96 10.12
CA MET A 1 -2.37 -10.93 9.40
C MET A 1 -3.16 -9.64 9.45
N ALA A 2 -2.65 -8.57 10.08
CA ALA A 2 -3.37 -7.30 10.15
C ALA A 2 -3.41 -6.69 8.76
N GLN A 3 -4.62 -6.53 8.22
CA GLN A 3 -4.87 -5.78 6.99
C GLN A 3 -4.25 -4.39 7.21
N LYS A 4 -3.26 -4.02 6.41
CA LYS A 4 -2.65 -2.68 6.53
C LYS A 4 -3.73 -1.69 6.10
N ASN A 5 -4.24 -0.92 7.05
CA ASN A 5 -5.16 0.18 6.79
C ASN A 5 -4.52 1.11 5.74
N ARG A 6 -5.08 1.09 4.54
CA ARG A 6 -4.64 1.85 3.37
C ARG A 6 -5.86 2.51 2.78
N ILE A 7 -5.70 3.77 2.40
CA ILE A 7 -6.70 4.57 1.71
C ILE A 7 -6.06 5.00 0.40
N SER A 8 -6.76 4.83 -0.70
CA SER A 8 -6.31 5.30 -2.01
C SER A 8 -6.37 6.82 -2.12
N GLU A 9 -5.70 7.35 -3.13
CA GLU A 9 -5.65 8.80 -3.35
C GLU A 9 -7.00 9.40 -3.76
N THR A 10 -7.85 8.62 -4.44
CA THR A 10 -9.21 9.03 -4.82
C THR A 10 -10.13 9.06 -3.61
N GLU A 11 -10.12 8.02 -2.77
CA GLU A 11 -10.86 7.98 -1.52
C GLU A 11 -10.42 9.10 -0.57
N TRP A 12 -9.10 9.35 -0.48
CA TRP A 12 -8.55 10.42 0.34
C TRP A 12 -9.09 11.79 -0.05
N LYS A 13 -9.17 12.09 -1.35
CA LYS A 13 -9.73 13.36 -1.86
C LYS A 13 -11.20 13.53 -1.48
N GLN A 14 -11.99 12.46 -1.49
CA GLN A 14 -13.38 12.51 -1.03
C GLN A 14 -13.50 12.72 0.48
N LEU A 15 -12.50 12.29 1.25
CA LEU A 15 -12.45 12.47 2.71
C LEU A 15 -12.02 13.89 3.13
N LEU A 16 -11.25 14.61 2.29
CA LEU A 16 -10.72 15.95 2.61
C LEU A 16 -11.76 16.95 3.16
N PRO A 17 -12.99 17.07 2.61
CA PRO A 17 -14.00 17.99 3.14
C PRO A 17 -14.39 17.68 4.59
N GLN A 18 -14.40 16.39 4.98
CA GLN A 18 -14.71 15.97 6.35
C GLN A 18 -13.56 16.25 7.33
N MET A 19 -12.34 16.40 6.81
CA MET A 19 -11.15 16.75 7.58
C MET A 19 -10.85 18.25 7.56
N ALA A 20 -11.73 19.09 7.02
CA ALA A 20 -11.50 20.54 6.90
C ALA A 20 -11.24 21.24 8.26
N SER A 21 -11.77 20.68 9.36
CA SER A 21 -11.55 21.17 10.72
C SER A 21 -10.25 20.67 11.36
N PHE A 22 -9.56 19.70 10.75
CA PHE A 22 -8.33 19.15 11.29
C PHE A 22 -7.17 20.09 10.99
N ALA A 23 -6.22 20.18 11.92
CA ALA A 23 -4.97 20.88 11.66
C ALA A 23 -4.24 20.27 10.46
N HIS A 24 -3.59 21.10 9.65
CA HIS A 24 -2.84 20.67 8.46
C HIS A 24 -1.89 19.51 8.76
N ILE A 25 -1.19 19.59 9.88
CA ILE A 25 -0.24 18.55 10.32
C ILE A 25 -0.89 17.19 10.56
N THR A 26 -2.14 17.16 11.01
CA THR A 26 -2.92 15.94 11.23
C THR A 26 -3.24 15.28 9.89
N THR A 27 -3.67 16.08 8.91
CA THR A 27 -3.97 15.63 7.55
C THR A 27 -2.70 15.14 6.84
N ASP A 28 -1.56 15.82 7.01
CA ASP A 28 -0.26 15.41 6.45
C ASP A 28 0.23 14.07 7.02
N ILE A 29 0.12 13.88 8.34
CA ILE A 29 0.45 12.61 9.00
C ILE A 29 -0.42 11.49 8.45
N GLY A 30 -1.73 11.73 8.36
CA GLY A 30 -2.68 10.76 7.81
C GLY A 30 -2.36 10.38 6.37
N TYR A 31 -2.14 11.36 5.50
CA TYR A 31 -1.81 11.13 4.09
C TYR A 31 -0.51 10.33 3.94
N SER A 32 0.52 10.68 4.72
CA SER A 32 1.81 9.98 4.69
C SER A 32 1.69 8.50 5.07
N VAL A 33 0.90 8.18 6.09
CA VAL A 33 0.80 6.81 6.61
C VAL A 33 -0.27 5.98 5.89
N LEU A 34 -1.45 6.55 5.64
CA LEU A 34 -2.61 5.83 5.10
C LEU A 34 -2.61 5.78 3.58
N VAL A 35 -2.12 6.84 2.90
CA VAL A 35 -2.10 6.91 1.43
C VAL A 35 -0.75 6.50 0.87
N LYS A 36 0.34 7.21 1.23
CA LYS A 36 1.69 6.88 0.75
C LYS A 36 2.26 5.60 1.35
N GLY A 37 1.71 5.16 2.48
CA GLY A 37 2.14 3.95 3.16
C GLY A 37 3.50 4.05 3.85
N GLU A 38 3.94 5.26 4.19
CA GLU A 38 5.16 5.52 4.96
C GLU A 38 5.08 4.88 6.36
N LYS A 39 6.23 4.52 6.93
CA LYS A 39 6.28 3.96 8.28
C LYS A 39 6.02 5.05 9.31
N SER A 40 5.19 4.75 10.31
CA SER A 40 4.85 5.70 11.37
C SER A 40 6.07 6.17 12.18
N SER A 41 7.14 5.37 12.28
CA SER A 41 8.41 5.76 12.91
C SER A 41 9.09 6.91 12.16
N ASP A 42 9.13 6.80 10.84
CA ASP A 42 9.88 7.73 9.99
C ASP A 42 9.14 9.06 9.92
N VAL A 43 7.80 8.99 9.85
CA VAL A 43 6.91 10.16 9.95
C VAL A 43 7.03 10.84 11.32
N ALA A 44 7.13 10.08 12.41
CA ALA A 44 7.29 10.61 13.77
C ALA A 44 8.57 11.46 13.89
N THR A 45 9.70 10.95 13.40
CA THR A 45 10.98 11.67 13.39
C THR A 45 10.91 12.93 12.53
N ARG A 46 10.33 12.86 11.32
CA ARG A 46 10.21 14.01 10.41
C ARG A 46 9.36 15.14 11.00
N VAL A 47 8.27 14.80 11.70
CA VAL A 47 7.29 15.76 12.21
C VAL A 47 7.60 16.19 13.66
N GLY A 48 8.63 15.61 14.29
CA GLY A 48 9.01 15.92 15.67
C GLY A 48 7.94 15.52 16.69
N ARG A 49 7.24 14.40 16.45
CA ARG A 49 6.16 13.88 17.32
C ARG A 49 6.47 12.48 17.79
N SER A 50 5.83 12.05 18.88
CA SER A 50 5.98 10.68 19.36
C SER A 50 5.24 9.68 18.46
N LYS A 51 5.72 8.43 18.40
CA LYS A 51 5.06 7.34 17.68
C LYS A 51 3.62 7.09 18.16
N GLN A 52 3.37 7.28 19.46
CA GLN A 52 2.03 7.20 20.05
C GLN A 52 1.09 8.24 19.44
N ASN A 53 1.56 9.50 19.33
CA ASN A 53 0.80 10.59 18.74
C ASN A 53 0.47 10.33 17.27
N ILE A 54 1.44 9.85 16.48
CA ILE A 54 1.20 9.44 15.09
C ILE A 54 0.14 8.34 15.02
N SER A 55 0.27 7.31 15.86
CA SER A 55 -0.67 6.18 15.87
C SER A 55 -2.10 6.62 16.22
N SER A 56 -2.27 7.51 17.20
CA SER A 56 -3.58 8.06 17.55
C SER A 56 -4.18 8.93 16.44
N THR A 57 -3.35 9.73 15.75
CA THR A 57 -3.79 10.57 14.63
C THR A 57 -4.26 9.71 13.46
N VAL A 58 -3.47 8.69 13.10
CA VAL A 58 -3.81 7.75 12.04
C VAL A 58 -5.10 7.01 12.37
N LYS A 59 -5.26 6.55 13.63
CA LYS A 59 -6.49 5.91 14.08
C LYS A 59 -7.69 6.83 13.95
N ARG A 60 -7.61 8.08 14.40
CA ARG A 60 -8.71 9.06 14.29
C ARG A 60 -9.17 9.26 12.85
N ILE A 61 -8.24 9.35 11.91
CA ILE A 61 -8.56 9.51 10.48
C ILE A 61 -9.15 8.23 9.91
N TRP A 62 -8.64 7.07 10.33
CA TRP A 62 -9.18 5.78 9.92
C TRP A 62 -10.61 5.56 10.44
N ASP A 63 -10.90 5.92 11.68
CA ASP A 63 -12.23 5.84 12.26
C ASP A 63 -13.20 6.79 11.52
N LEU A 64 -12.75 8.00 11.15
CA LEU A 64 -13.52 8.91 10.30
C LEU A 64 -13.83 8.27 8.94
N TYR A 65 -12.82 7.67 8.31
CA TYR A 65 -12.96 7.00 7.02
C TYR A 65 -14.00 5.88 7.06
N GLN A 66 -13.97 5.01 8.08
CA GLN A 66 -14.93 3.92 8.24
C GLN A 66 -16.38 4.40 8.40
N ASN A 67 -16.58 5.57 8.99
CA ASN A 67 -17.91 6.14 9.22
C ASN A 67 -18.38 7.06 8.08
N THR A 68 -17.50 7.37 7.12
CA THR A 68 -17.83 8.26 6.01
C THR A 68 -18.41 7.46 4.86
N THR A 69 -19.54 7.94 4.34
CA THR A 69 -20.11 7.45 3.09
C THR A 69 -19.32 8.05 1.92
N LEU A 70 -18.65 7.20 1.16
CA LEU A 70 -17.94 7.60 -0.06
C LEU A 70 -18.89 7.55 -1.24
N LYS A 71 -18.55 8.22 -2.34
CA LYS A 71 -19.32 8.16 -3.58
C LYS A 71 -18.58 7.33 -4.61
N ALA A 72 -19.28 6.36 -5.19
CA ALA A 72 -18.84 5.66 -6.39
C ALA A 72 -18.80 6.62 -7.60
N GLU A 73 -18.19 6.18 -8.69
CA GLU A 73 -18.11 6.96 -9.95
C GLU A 73 -19.49 7.31 -10.51
N ASN A 74 -20.48 6.45 -10.29
CA ASN A 74 -21.89 6.66 -10.66
C ASN A 74 -22.65 7.55 -9.66
N GLY A 75 -21.99 8.06 -8.61
CA GLY A 75 -22.59 8.89 -7.56
C GLY A 75 -23.29 8.11 -6.44
N GLU A 76 -23.31 6.77 -6.49
CA GLU A 76 -23.94 5.96 -5.45
C GLU A 76 -23.18 6.06 -4.12
N PRO A 77 -23.90 6.22 -2.99
CA PRO A 77 -23.30 6.21 -1.67
C PRO A 77 -22.82 4.81 -1.30
N LEU A 78 -21.51 4.67 -1.06
CA LEU A 78 -20.86 3.46 -0.60
C LEU A 78 -20.48 3.57 0.87
N LYS A 79 -20.66 2.46 1.59
CA LYS A 79 -20.26 2.32 2.99
C LYS A 79 -19.28 1.16 3.14
N LEU A 80 -18.19 1.39 3.85
CA LEU A 80 -17.24 0.35 4.19
C LEU A 80 -17.82 -0.57 5.26
N VAL A 81 -17.84 -1.88 4.99
CA VAL A 81 -18.38 -2.90 5.90
C VAL A 81 -17.33 -3.98 6.14
N GLN A 82 -17.06 -4.28 7.42
CA GLN A 82 -16.13 -5.33 7.86
C GLN A 82 -16.85 -6.24 8.87
N VAL A 83 -17.42 -7.36 8.41
CA VAL A 83 -18.22 -8.27 9.25
C VAL A 83 -17.99 -9.73 8.85
N TRP A 84 -18.22 -10.64 9.80
CA TRP A 84 -18.22 -12.08 9.54
C TRP A 84 -19.59 -12.51 8.99
N ILE A 85 -19.59 -13.15 7.83
CA ILE A 85 -20.80 -13.69 7.16
C ILE A 85 -20.54 -15.10 6.64
N PRO A 86 -21.58 -15.92 6.43
CA PRO A 86 -21.45 -17.23 5.82
C PRO A 86 -20.74 -17.18 4.45
N ALA A 87 -19.93 -18.19 4.14
CA ALA A 87 -19.10 -18.21 2.93
C ALA A 87 -19.90 -18.01 1.64
N SER A 88 -21.09 -18.61 1.53
CA SER A 88 -21.96 -18.47 0.35
C SER A 88 -22.42 -17.02 0.12
N LEU A 89 -22.70 -16.27 1.19
CA LEU A 89 -23.04 -14.85 1.09
C LEU A 89 -21.81 -13.99 0.81
N ALA A 90 -20.66 -14.36 1.36
CA ALA A 90 -19.40 -13.67 1.12
C ALA A 90 -19.05 -13.64 -0.38
N GLU A 91 -19.20 -14.75 -1.10
CA GLU A 91 -18.96 -14.79 -2.54
C GLU A 91 -19.87 -13.84 -3.33
N THR A 92 -21.15 -13.76 -2.95
CA THR A 92 -22.11 -12.85 -3.57
C THR A 92 -21.72 -11.39 -3.32
N VAL A 93 -21.38 -11.05 -2.06
CA VAL A 93 -20.93 -9.70 -1.68
C VAL A 93 -19.65 -9.32 -2.42
N LEU A 94 -18.69 -10.25 -2.57
CA LEU A 94 -17.45 -10.00 -3.30
C LEU A 94 -17.69 -9.75 -4.79
N LYS A 95 -18.62 -10.49 -5.42
CA LYS A 95 -19.01 -10.26 -6.82
C LYS A 95 -19.66 -8.89 -7.01
N GLU A 96 -20.52 -8.48 -6.09
CA GLU A 96 -21.16 -7.17 -6.14
C GLU A 96 -20.16 -6.04 -5.89
N ALA A 97 -19.28 -6.22 -4.89
CA ALA A 97 -18.23 -5.26 -4.56
C ALA A 97 -17.24 -5.03 -5.72
N ALA A 98 -16.98 -6.04 -6.55
CA ALA A 98 -16.07 -5.95 -7.69
C ALA A 98 -16.53 -4.95 -8.78
N LYS A 99 -17.83 -4.62 -8.82
CA LYS A 99 -18.38 -3.60 -9.75
C LYS A 99 -17.86 -2.19 -9.46
N TYR A 100 -17.46 -1.94 -8.21
CA TYR A 100 -17.00 -0.63 -7.76
C TYR A 100 -15.47 -0.55 -7.82
N SER A 101 -14.95 0.39 -8.61
CA SER A 101 -13.51 0.60 -8.84
C SER A 101 -12.71 0.84 -7.55
N ILE A 102 -13.36 1.43 -6.54
CA ILE A 102 -12.85 1.64 -5.18
C ILE A 102 -12.32 0.34 -4.54
N ASN A 103 -12.96 -0.80 -4.79
CA ASN A 103 -12.55 -2.08 -4.21
C ASN A 103 -11.42 -2.79 -4.98
N ASN A 104 -11.10 -2.35 -6.19
CA ASN A 104 -10.17 -3.03 -7.11
C ASN A 104 -8.70 -2.55 -6.97
N ILE A 105 -8.44 -1.58 -6.09
CA ILE A 105 -7.14 -0.90 -5.98
C ILE A 105 -6.04 -1.84 -5.46
N THR A 106 -6.40 -2.77 -4.57
CA THR A 106 -5.45 -3.74 -4.00
C THR A 106 -4.84 -4.62 -5.08
N THR A 107 -5.60 -4.97 -6.13
CA THR A 107 -5.12 -5.84 -7.20
C THR A 107 -4.12 -5.13 -8.11
N SER A 108 -4.39 -3.87 -8.47
CA SER A 108 -3.51 -3.10 -9.37
C SER A 108 -2.17 -2.72 -8.74
N GLU A 109 -2.13 -2.43 -7.44
CA GLU A 109 -0.87 -2.17 -6.72
C GLU A 109 -0.10 -3.45 -6.42
N MET A 110 -0.80 -4.57 -6.14
CA MET A 110 -0.17 -5.88 -6.02
C MET A 110 0.43 -6.36 -7.35
N GLU A 111 -0.24 -6.13 -8.48
CA GLU A 111 0.30 -6.40 -9.81
C GLU A 111 1.50 -5.52 -10.13
N LYS A 112 1.43 -4.21 -9.90
CA LYS A 112 2.57 -3.30 -10.11
C LYS A 112 3.79 -3.71 -9.27
N ASN A 113 3.59 -4.13 -8.02
CA ASN A 113 4.66 -4.64 -7.16
C ASN A 113 5.19 -6.01 -7.61
N LYS A 114 4.34 -6.90 -8.12
CA LYS A 114 4.74 -8.18 -8.70
C LYS A 114 5.61 -7.96 -9.95
N VAL A 115 5.16 -7.10 -10.87
CA VAL A 115 5.90 -6.73 -12.09
C VAL A 115 7.25 -6.08 -11.74
N ARG A 116 7.30 -5.17 -10.75
CA ARG A 116 8.56 -4.56 -10.29
C ARG A 116 9.53 -5.59 -9.70
N LYS A 117 9.04 -6.53 -8.89
CA LYS A 117 9.87 -7.61 -8.33
C LYS A 117 10.41 -8.54 -9.43
N ASP A 118 9.57 -8.92 -10.38
CA ASP A 118 9.98 -9.76 -11.51
C ASP A 118 11.02 -9.06 -12.39
N PHE A 119 10.87 -7.74 -12.61
CA PHE A 119 11.86 -6.94 -13.33
C PHE A 119 13.21 -6.90 -12.61
N ILE A 120 13.22 -6.64 -11.30
CA ILE A 120 14.45 -6.63 -10.49
C ILE A 120 15.10 -8.02 -10.48
N LEU A 121 14.32 -9.09 -10.32
CA LEU A 121 14.83 -10.45 -10.31
C LEU A 121 15.46 -10.82 -11.66
N ARG A 122 14.82 -10.44 -12.78
CA ARG A 122 15.37 -10.61 -14.13
C ARG A 122 16.67 -9.82 -14.31
N LEU A 123 16.73 -8.58 -13.83
CA LEU A 123 17.94 -7.76 -13.91
C LEU A 123 19.10 -8.37 -13.12
N LEU A 124 18.85 -8.80 -11.88
CA LEU A 124 19.84 -9.46 -11.03
C LEU A 124 20.33 -10.79 -11.62
N THR A 125 19.42 -11.58 -12.19
CA THR A 125 19.77 -12.83 -12.89
C THR A 125 20.67 -12.56 -14.09
N ARG A 126 20.37 -11.51 -14.86
CA ARG A 126 21.16 -11.12 -16.03
C ARG A 126 22.55 -10.61 -15.65
N LEU A 127 22.64 -9.82 -14.58
CA LEU A 127 23.91 -9.34 -14.02
C LEU A 127 24.74 -10.50 -13.47
N TYR A 128 24.13 -11.43 -12.75
CA TYR A 128 24.80 -12.63 -12.23
C TYR A 128 25.33 -13.53 -13.35
N TYR A 129 24.54 -13.77 -14.39
CA TYR A 129 24.96 -14.57 -15.53
C TYR A 129 26.08 -13.89 -16.32
N SER A 130 26.01 -12.56 -16.51
CA SER A 130 27.07 -11.78 -17.16
C SER A 130 28.39 -11.80 -16.37
N ALA A 131 28.33 -11.76 -15.04
CA ALA A 131 29.51 -11.83 -14.19
C ALA A 131 30.19 -13.21 -14.23
N ARG A 132 29.40 -14.29 -14.38
CA ARG A 132 29.89 -15.67 -14.40
C ARG A 132 30.53 -16.09 -15.74
N HIS A 133 30.13 -15.45 -16.84
CA HIS A 133 30.69 -15.72 -18.18
C HIS A 133 31.90 -14.84 -18.56
N HIS A 134 32.29 -13.89 -17.70
CA HIS A 134 33.52 -13.11 -17.85
C HIS A 134 34.69 -13.59 -16.97
N SER A 135 34.47 -14.52 -16.04
CA SER A 135 35.56 -15.22 -15.36
C SER A 135 36.05 -16.38 -16.22
N LYS A 136 36.99 -16.10 -17.14
CA LYS A 136 37.86 -17.15 -17.70
C LYS A 136 38.53 -17.87 -16.53
N PRO A 137 38.55 -19.22 -16.48
CA PRO A 137 39.37 -19.91 -15.49
C PRO A 137 40.84 -19.57 -15.78
N LEU A 138 41.54 -19.02 -14.79
CA LEU A 138 43.00 -18.92 -14.82
C LEU A 138 43.55 -20.34 -14.99
N SER A 139 44.19 -20.59 -16.13
CA SER A 139 44.83 -21.87 -16.41
C SER A 139 45.87 -22.18 -15.32
N PRO A 140 45.96 -23.42 -14.82
CA PRO A 140 46.98 -23.79 -13.85
C PRO A 140 48.35 -23.77 -14.53
N VAL A 141 49.24 -22.90 -14.06
CA VAL A 141 50.65 -22.89 -14.43
C VAL A 141 51.31 -24.06 -13.71
N TYR A 142 51.59 -25.15 -14.44
CA TYR A 142 52.53 -26.16 -13.97
C TYR A 142 53.96 -25.68 -14.26
N PRO A 143 54.88 -25.71 -13.27
CA PRO A 143 56.28 -25.44 -13.54
C PRO A 143 56.87 -26.58 -14.38
N ARG A 144 57.57 -26.23 -15.46
CA ARG A 144 58.53 -27.13 -16.11
C ARG A 144 59.92 -26.83 -15.58
N ASP A 145 60.59 -27.93 -15.26
CA ASP A 145 62.01 -28.18 -14.98
C ASP A 145 62.63 -27.52 -13.75
#